data_AF-A0AAX2UHR3-F1
#
_entry.id   AF-A0AAX2UHR3-F1
#
_cell.length_a   1.000
_cell.length_b   1.000
_cell.length_c   1.000
_cell.angle_alpha   90.00
_cell.angle_beta   90.00
_cell.angle_gamma   90.00
#
_symmetry.space_group_name_H-M   'P 1'
#
loop_
_entity.id
_entity.type
_entity.pdbx_description
1 polymer ?
#
loop_
_entity_poly.entity_id
_entity_poly.type
_entity_poly.pdbx_seq_one_letter_code
_entity_poly.pdbx_strand_id
1 'polypeptide(L)'
;MPKLNQFIFDHSFNPLEGLEQQSKSLTKLQEPMIRLHYKSDRFQKDNLPIYRFSLNDNPRQENEPLTQLNLEKEILEIKDKEQENSQNTLTLLESLKNEFKKEMLFKQIKLKIDTNLIYIYFIIPQSIPKIYKEAYENYKDKDYGIGEFKQLHSYTNIKALKLSQEEVKDKMPNYTEYIFAFMTPYKAKKIKFEFALGIDECIRKEDEKEKKRVSEIVVVNGGFDVDW
;
A
#
# COMPACT_ATOMS: atom_id res chain seq x y z
N MET A 1 -29.83 -22.51 -20.91
CA MET A 1 -29.15 -22.72 -19.62
C MET A 1 -29.17 -21.41 -18.84
N PRO A 2 -29.64 -21.37 -17.58
CA PRO A 2 -29.57 -20.15 -16.79
C PRO A 2 -28.11 -19.85 -16.45
N LYS A 3 -27.67 -18.61 -16.68
CA LYS A 3 -26.36 -18.14 -16.23
C LYS A 3 -26.32 -18.23 -14.70
N LEU A 4 -25.31 -18.92 -14.19
CA LEU A 4 -25.02 -18.96 -12.75
C LEU A 4 -24.78 -17.51 -12.30
N ASN A 5 -25.69 -16.96 -11.49
CA ASN A 5 -25.50 -15.68 -10.84
C ASN A 5 -24.34 -15.84 -9.85
N GLN A 6 -23.11 -15.56 -10.31
CA GLN A 6 -21.99 -15.34 -9.41
C GLN A 6 -22.26 -14.02 -8.70
N PHE A 7 -22.78 -14.11 -7.47
CA PHE A 7 -22.74 -13.00 -6.55
C PHE A 7 -21.28 -12.62 -6.35
N ILE A 8 -20.89 -11.45 -6.86
CA ILE A 8 -19.64 -10.81 -6.49
C ILE A 8 -19.87 -10.37 -5.05
N PHE A 9 -19.36 -11.13 -4.09
CA PHE A 9 -19.30 -10.65 -2.72
C PHE A 9 -18.41 -9.42 -2.72
N ASP A 10 -19.02 -8.25 -2.53
CA ASP A 10 -18.28 -7.10 -2.06
C ASP A 10 -17.73 -7.49 -0.69
N HIS A 11 -16.43 -7.75 -0.61
CA HIS A 11 -15.77 -8.14 0.63
C HIS A 11 -15.79 -7.03 1.70
N SER A 12 -16.47 -5.90 1.46
CA SER A 12 -16.85 -4.91 2.47
C SER A 12 -18.04 -5.34 3.33
N PHE A 13 -18.79 -6.37 2.91
CA PHE A 13 -19.93 -6.85 3.66
C PHE A 13 -19.47 -7.76 4.80
N ASN A 14 -19.57 -7.27 6.04
CA ASN A 14 -19.43 -8.10 7.22
C ASN A 14 -20.81 -8.68 7.57
N PRO A 15 -21.05 -9.99 7.37
CA PRO A 15 -22.34 -10.61 7.64
C PRO A 15 -22.75 -10.54 9.11
N LEU A 16 -21.81 -10.26 10.02
CA LEU A 16 -22.08 -10.11 11.46
C LEU A 16 -22.63 -8.73 11.85
N GLU A 17 -22.35 -7.69 11.07
CA GLU A 17 -22.77 -6.30 11.39
C GLU A 17 -24.14 -5.93 10.77
N GLY A 18 -24.61 -6.66 9.76
CA GLY A 18 -25.89 -6.36 9.10
C GLY A 18 -25.90 -5.03 8.31
N LEU A 19 -26.75 -4.94 7.28
CA LEU A 19 -26.80 -3.79 6.35
C LEU A 19 -27.12 -2.45 7.04
N GLU A 20 -27.94 -2.46 8.10
CA GLU A 20 -28.40 -1.25 8.79
C GLU A 20 -27.38 -0.65 9.77
N GLN A 21 -26.49 -1.45 10.38
CA GLN A 21 -25.46 -0.88 11.27
C GLN A 21 -24.24 -0.42 10.48
N GLN A 22 -23.91 -1.09 9.35
CA GLN A 22 -22.88 -0.61 8.43
C GLN A 22 -23.23 0.79 7.91
N SER A 23 -24.50 1.04 7.51
CA SER A 23 -24.95 2.36 7.03
C SER A 23 -24.90 3.47 8.08
N LYS A 24 -25.03 3.14 9.38
CA LYS A 24 -24.89 4.10 10.49
C LYS A 24 -23.44 4.38 10.88
N SER A 25 -22.55 3.39 10.77
CA SER A 25 -21.09 3.55 11.03
C SER A 25 -20.38 4.46 10.01
N LEU A 26 -21.02 4.63 8.85
CA LEU A 26 -20.65 5.44 7.69
C LEU A 26 -20.68 6.97 7.94
N THR A 27 -21.12 7.42 9.11
CA THR A 27 -21.40 8.83 9.44
C THR A 27 -20.18 9.70 9.73
N LYS A 28 -18.98 9.12 9.85
CA LYS A 28 -17.74 9.91 9.98
C LYS A 28 -16.60 9.27 9.22
N LEU A 29 -16.52 9.59 7.93
CA LEU A 29 -15.38 9.30 7.09
C LEU A 29 -14.12 9.92 7.72
N GLN A 30 -13.04 9.14 7.74
CA GLN A 30 -11.73 9.57 8.23
C GLN A 30 -10.70 9.33 7.14
N GLU A 31 -9.61 10.09 7.20
CA GLU A 31 -8.49 9.95 6.26
C GLU A 31 -7.86 8.55 6.38
N PRO A 32 -7.94 7.73 5.33
CA PRO A 32 -7.24 6.46 5.29
C PRO A 32 -5.74 6.71 5.08
N MET A 33 -4.90 5.87 5.70
CA MET A 33 -3.44 5.97 5.58
C MET A 33 -2.77 4.61 5.47
N ILE A 34 -1.58 4.62 4.88
CA ILE A 34 -0.63 3.50 4.96
C ILE A 34 0.48 3.92 5.92
N ARG A 35 0.85 3.02 6.83
CA ARG A 35 1.92 3.22 7.78
C ARG A 35 3.01 2.18 7.59
N LEU A 36 4.21 2.64 7.29
CA LEU A 36 5.38 1.80 7.10
C LEU A 36 6.16 1.67 8.40
N HIS A 37 6.37 0.43 8.81
CA HIS A 37 7.20 0.02 9.93
C HIS A 37 8.54 -0.46 9.41
N TYR A 38 9.57 0.36 9.54
CA TYR A 38 10.93 0.00 9.16
C TYR A 38 11.68 -0.50 10.38
N LYS A 39 12.22 -1.72 10.35
CA LYS A 39 12.80 -2.39 11.52
C LYS A 39 14.14 -3.01 11.16
N SER A 40 15.04 -3.19 12.14
CA SER A 40 16.24 -4.01 11.91
C SER A 40 15.94 -5.50 12.01
N ASP A 41 14.94 -5.88 12.81
CA ASP A 41 14.50 -7.25 13.00
C ASP A 41 12.97 -7.31 13.09
N ARG A 42 12.35 -8.41 12.66
CA ARG A 42 10.88 -8.57 12.66
C ARG A 42 10.24 -8.52 14.05
N PHE A 43 10.98 -8.87 15.09
CA PHE A 43 10.52 -8.90 16.48
C PHE A 43 10.84 -7.61 17.25
N GLN A 44 11.63 -6.71 16.65
CA GLN A 44 11.93 -5.42 17.24
C GLN A 44 10.64 -4.61 17.42
N LYS A 45 10.47 -4.00 18.60
CA LYS A 45 9.27 -3.18 18.88
C LYS A 45 9.40 -1.79 18.28
N ASP A 46 10.57 -1.19 18.40
CA ASP A 46 10.90 0.11 17.84
C ASP A 46 11.07 0.05 16.31
N ASN A 47 10.96 1.21 15.68
CA ASN A 47 11.14 1.41 14.26
C ASN A 47 12.39 2.27 14.04
N LEU A 48 13.17 1.92 13.03
CA LEU A 48 14.37 2.63 12.64
C LEU A 48 14.01 3.97 11.98
N PRO A 49 14.69 5.07 12.32
CA PRO A 49 14.52 6.34 11.62
C PRO A 49 15.09 6.25 10.21
N ILE A 50 14.40 6.89 9.26
CA ILE A 50 14.82 6.96 7.86
C ILE A 50 15.21 8.40 7.55
N TYR A 51 16.46 8.62 7.14
CA TYR A 51 16.97 9.94 6.75
C TYR A 51 17.29 10.02 5.25
N ARG A 52 17.55 8.88 4.61
CA ARG A 52 17.93 8.78 3.20
C ARG A 52 17.08 7.72 2.54
N PHE A 53 16.52 8.07 1.40
CA PHE A 53 15.71 7.17 0.61
C PHE A 53 15.68 7.62 -0.85
N SER A 54 15.23 6.77 -1.76
CA SER A 54 14.88 7.21 -3.12
C SER A 54 13.40 6.95 -3.36
N LEU A 55 12.70 7.93 -3.92
CA LEU A 55 11.32 7.79 -4.38
C LEU A 55 11.29 7.87 -5.91
N ASN A 56 10.83 6.80 -6.56
CA ASN A 56 10.83 6.65 -8.01
C ASN A 56 12.21 6.97 -8.60
N ASP A 57 13.24 6.36 -8.03
CA ASP A 57 14.65 6.55 -8.40
C ASP A 57 15.23 7.95 -8.16
N ASN A 58 14.45 8.89 -7.61
CA ASN A 58 14.95 10.20 -7.18
C ASN A 58 15.45 10.12 -5.74
N PRO A 59 16.77 10.23 -5.48
CA PRO A 59 17.31 10.21 -4.13
C PRO A 59 16.91 11.47 -3.34
N ARG A 60 16.63 11.29 -2.05
CA ARG A 60 16.24 12.31 -1.09
C ARG A 60 17.00 12.11 0.21
N GLN A 61 17.25 13.21 0.89
CA GLN A 61 17.83 13.22 2.22
C GLN A 61 17.11 14.26 3.05
N GLU A 62 16.67 13.86 4.24
CA GLU A 62 16.02 14.71 5.22
C GLU A 62 16.99 15.02 6.37
N ASN A 63 16.81 16.19 6.99
CA ASN A 63 17.59 16.58 8.19
C ASN A 63 17.02 15.97 9.48
N GLU A 64 15.73 15.62 9.46
CA GLU A 64 15.01 14.95 10.54
C GLU A 64 14.50 13.58 10.05
N PRO A 65 14.18 12.65 10.96
CA PRO A 65 13.57 11.38 10.57
C PRO A 65 12.31 11.59 9.74
N LEU A 66 12.23 10.90 8.60
CA LEU A 66 11.08 10.92 7.73
C LEU A 66 9.84 10.41 8.50
N THR A 67 8.80 11.22 8.56
CA THR A 67 7.52 10.90 9.21
C THR A 67 6.40 10.67 8.20
N GLN A 68 6.45 11.34 7.05
CA GLN A 68 5.40 11.28 6.04
C GLN A 68 5.95 11.56 4.63
N LEU A 69 5.34 10.94 3.62
CA LEU A 69 5.54 11.29 2.21
C LEU A 69 4.29 11.93 1.61
N ASN A 70 4.48 13.04 0.88
CA ASN A 70 3.46 13.55 -0.03
C ASN A 70 3.59 12.86 -1.39
N LEU A 71 2.67 11.94 -1.65
CA LEU A 71 2.70 11.10 -2.84
C LEU A 71 1.89 11.66 -4.03
N GLU A 72 1.23 12.82 -3.90
CA GLU A 72 0.25 13.32 -4.87
C GLU A 72 0.76 13.39 -6.33
N LYS A 73 2.01 13.83 -6.52
CA LYS A 73 2.65 13.93 -7.85
C LYS A 73 3.56 12.75 -8.17
N GLU A 74 3.83 11.91 -7.17
CA GLU A 74 4.83 10.84 -7.22
C GLU A 74 4.19 9.48 -7.50
N ILE A 75 2.86 9.37 -7.38
CA ILE A 75 2.17 8.14 -7.71
C ILE A 75 2.08 8.05 -9.25
N LEU A 76 2.91 7.18 -9.81
CA LEU A 76 3.04 6.99 -11.24
C LEU A 76 1.90 6.10 -11.74
N GLU A 77 1.14 6.58 -12.71
CA GLU A 77 0.17 5.74 -13.41
C GLU A 77 0.92 4.69 -14.24
N ILE A 78 0.55 3.42 -14.06
CA ILE A 78 1.21 2.33 -14.76
C ILE A 78 0.60 2.23 -16.16
N LYS A 79 1.12 3.03 -17.08
CA LYS A 79 0.74 2.97 -18.50
C LYS A 79 1.34 1.72 -19.13
N ASP A 80 0.58 1.06 -20.00
CA ASP A 80 0.86 -0.26 -20.59
C ASP A 80 2.24 -0.44 -21.28
N LYS A 81 3.05 0.63 -21.41
CA LYS A 81 4.30 0.61 -22.18
C LYS A 81 5.52 1.23 -21.49
N GLU A 82 5.39 1.86 -20.33
CA GLU A 82 6.50 2.58 -19.72
C GLU A 82 6.53 2.35 -18.21
N GLN A 83 7.33 1.37 -17.80
CA GLN A 83 8.45 1.55 -16.85
C GLN A 83 9.10 0.19 -16.58
N GLU A 84 10.24 -0.01 -17.25
CA GLU A 84 11.18 -1.10 -16.98
C GLU A 84 11.55 -1.16 -15.49
N ASN A 85 11.36 -2.33 -14.88
CA ASN A 85 12.45 -3.13 -14.33
C ASN A 85 11.86 -4.39 -13.68
N SER A 86 12.27 -5.56 -14.16
CA SER A 86 11.84 -6.91 -13.78
C SER A 86 10.58 -7.44 -14.49
N GLN A 87 10.74 -8.54 -15.24
CA GLN A 87 9.67 -9.35 -15.82
C GLN A 87 8.54 -9.66 -14.82
N ASN A 88 8.88 -9.75 -13.54
CA ASN A 88 7.94 -10.02 -12.44
C ASN A 88 6.92 -8.90 -12.22
N THR A 89 7.33 -7.64 -12.41
CA THR A 89 6.47 -6.44 -12.27
C THR A 89 5.38 -6.43 -13.35
N LEU A 90 5.75 -6.79 -14.58
CA LEU A 90 4.83 -6.90 -15.70
C LEU A 90 3.80 -8.02 -15.48
N THR A 91 4.26 -9.20 -15.07
CA THR A 91 3.36 -10.34 -14.78
C THR A 91 2.39 -10.05 -13.63
N LEU A 92 2.85 -9.32 -12.60
CA LEU A 92 1.99 -8.90 -11.50
C LEU A 92 0.91 -7.92 -11.99
N LEU A 93 1.31 -6.89 -12.73
CA LEU A 93 0.37 -5.91 -13.27
C LEU A 93 -0.69 -6.56 -14.18
N GLU A 94 -0.28 -7.47 -15.04
CA GLU A 94 -1.20 -8.22 -15.91
C GLU A 94 -2.18 -9.05 -15.09
N SER A 95 -1.69 -9.74 -14.04
CA SER A 95 -2.54 -10.52 -13.13
C SER A 95 -3.56 -9.62 -12.42
N LEU A 96 -3.12 -8.47 -11.92
CA LEU A 96 -4.00 -7.47 -11.31
C LEU A 96 -5.03 -6.93 -12.33
N LYS A 97 -4.61 -6.57 -13.55
CA LYS A 97 -5.51 -6.07 -14.60
C LYS A 97 -6.52 -7.13 -15.08
N ASN A 98 -6.17 -8.41 -15.01
CA ASN A 98 -7.06 -9.51 -15.38
C ASN A 98 -8.11 -9.79 -14.29
N GLU A 99 -7.74 -9.70 -13.02
CA GLU A 99 -8.66 -9.92 -11.89
C GLU A 99 -9.58 -8.72 -11.66
N PHE A 100 -9.04 -7.49 -11.76
CA PHE A 100 -9.75 -6.27 -11.41
C PHE A 100 -10.34 -5.58 -12.65
N LYS A 101 -11.48 -4.90 -12.45
CA LYS A 101 -12.26 -4.31 -13.55
C LYS A 101 -11.46 -3.21 -14.28
N LYS A 102 -11.67 -3.10 -15.60
CA LYS A 102 -11.08 -2.04 -16.46
C LYS A 102 -11.37 -0.59 -16.01
N GLU A 103 -12.38 -0.39 -15.18
CA GLU A 103 -12.77 0.92 -14.66
C GLU A 103 -11.93 1.37 -13.44
N MET A 104 -10.92 0.59 -13.05
CA MET A 104 -9.98 0.93 -11.97
C MET A 104 -8.71 1.55 -12.55
N LEU A 105 -8.12 2.51 -11.82
CA LEU A 105 -6.79 3.04 -12.14
C LEU A 105 -5.73 2.23 -11.41
N PHE A 106 -4.64 1.93 -12.11
CA PHE A 106 -3.49 1.22 -11.55
C PHE A 106 -2.33 2.20 -11.46
N LYS A 107 -1.82 2.39 -10.25
CA LYS A 107 -0.67 3.25 -10.01
C LYS A 107 0.36 2.57 -9.13
N GLN A 108 1.59 3.09 -9.11
CA GLN A 108 2.65 2.58 -8.25
C GLN A 108 3.55 3.67 -7.71
N ILE A 109 4.28 3.31 -6.65
CA ILE A 109 5.50 3.98 -6.24
C ILE A 109 6.62 2.96 -6.05
N LYS A 110 7.86 3.41 -6.23
CA LYS A 110 9.08 2.66 -5.93
C LYS A 110 9.85 3.41 -4.84
N LEU A 111 10.01 2.79 -3.68
CA LEU A 111 10.74 3.35 -2.55
C LEU A 111 12.00 2.52 -2.30
N LYS A 112 13.16 3.16 -2.22
CA LYS A 112 14.42 2.53 -1.85
C LYS A 112 14.88 3.06 -0.50
N ILE A 113 15.07 2.18 0.47
CA ILE A 113 15.60 2.50 1.81
C ILE A 113 16.71 1.49 2.12
N ASP A 114 17.93 1.97 2.32
CA ASP A 114 19.12 1.14 2.47
C ASP A 114 19.22 0.04 1.39
N THR A 115 19.21 -1.23 1.80
CA THR A 115 19.25 -2.42 0.94
C THR A 115 17.86 -2.93 0.56
N ASN A 116 16.80 -2.17 0.83
CA ASN A 116 15.43 -2.58 0.56
C ASN A 116 14.87 -1.81 -0.63
N LEU A 117 14.30 -2.56 -1.57
CA LEU A 117 13.57 -2.04 -2.72
C LEU A 117 12.10 -2.38 -2.55
N ILE A 118 11.25 -1.36 -2.39
CA ILE A 118 9.85 -1.52 -2.03
C ILE A 118 8.98 -1.00 -3.17
N TYR A 119 8.24 -1.89 -3.81
CA TYR A 119 7.21 -1.55 -4.78
C TYR A 119 5.84 -1.59 -4.11
N ILE A 120 5.06 -0.53 -4.30
CA ILE A 120 3.70 -0.46 -3.77
C ILE A 120 2.76 -0.15 -4.92
N TYR A 121 1.85 -1.09 -5.19
CA TYR A 121 0.83 -1.01 -6.21
C TYR A 121 -0.50 -0.57 -5.60
N PHE A 122 -1.14 0.38 -6.26
CA PHE A 122 -2.41 0.97 -5.88
C PHE A 122 -3.45 0.70 -6.96
N ILE A 123 -4.49 -0.02 -6.59
CA ILE A 123 -5.66 -0.27 -7.44
C ILE A 123 -6.75 0.66 -6.93
N ILE A 124 -7.18 1.59 -7.79
CA ILE A 124 -8.04 2.71 -7.40
C ILE A 124 -9.40 2.59 -8.08
N PRO A 125 -10.43 2.15 -7.35
CA PRO A 125 -11.81 2.15 -7.84
C PRO A 125 -12.28 3.56 -8.19
N GLN A 126 -12.74 3.78 -9.43
CA GLN A 126 -13.20 5.10 -9.87
C GLN A 126 -14.69 5.35 -9.61
N SER A 127 -15.46 4.31 -9.29
CA SER A 127 -16.91 4.43 -9.03
C SER A 127 -17.21 4.28 -7.54
N ILE A 128 -17.85 5.28 -6.95
CA ILE A 128 -18.25 5.26 -5.53
C ILE A 128 -19.54 4.43 -5.38
N PRO A 129 -19.57 3.42 -4.49
CA PRO A 129 -20.78 2.66 -4.21
C PRO A 129 -21.92 3.54 -3.70
N LYS A 130 -23.17 3.16 -4.01
CA LYS A 130 -24.36 3.97 -3.66
C LYS A 130 -24.42 4.32 -2.16
N ILE A 131 -24.02 3.38 -1.30
CA ILE A 131 -24.00 3.54 0.16
C ILE A 131 -23.08 4.68 0.65
N TYR A 132 -22.05 5.03 -0.13
CA TYR A 132 -21.07 6.06 0.23
C TYR A 132 -21.35 7.43 -0.42
N LYS A 133 -22.39 7.57 -1.27
CA LYS A 133 -22.60 8.79 -2.06
C LYS A 133 -22.86 10.04 -1.19
N GLU A 134 -23.77 9.95 -0.25
CA GLU A 134 -24.13 11.07 0.63
C GLU A 134 -22.97 11.44 1.57
N ALA A 135 -22.29 10.43 2.11
CA ALA A 135 -21.09 10.64 2.93
C ALA A 135 -19.98 11.32 2.12
N TYR A 136 -19.80 10.94 0.85
CA TYR A 136 -18.83 11.59 -0.05
C TYR A 136 -19.12 13.04 -0.28
N GLU A 137 -20.36 13.42 -0.57
CA GLU A 137 -20.71 14.81 -0.87
C GLU A 137 -20.29 15.77 0.26
N ASN A 138 -20.40 15.32 1.50
CA ASN A 138 -20.08 16.09 2.70
C ASN A 138 -18.66 15.86 3.25
N TYR A 139 -17.87 14.96 2.64
CA TYR A 139 -16.52 14.67 3.09
C TYR A 139 -15.59 15.86 2.78
N LYS A 140 -14.80 16.30 3.75
CA LYS A 140 -13.87 17.42 3.57
C LYS A 140 -12.63 16.99 2.79
N ASP A 141 -12.17 15.76 3.02
CA ASP A 141 -10.88 15.27 2.54
C ASP A 141 -11.06 14.31 1.33
N LYS A 142 -11.95 14.70 0.40
CA LYS A 142 -12.34 13.89 -0.79
C LYS A 142 -11.17 13.38 -1.61
N ASP A 143 -10.06 14.11 -1.62
CA ASP A 143 -8.87 13.72 -2.37
C ASP A 143 -8.21 12.45 -1.83
N TYR A 144 -8.44 12.06 -0.57
CA TYR A 144 -7.99 10.77 -0.02
C TYR A 144 -8.94 9.61 -0.32
N GLY A 145 -10.09 9.90 -0.95
CA GLY A 145 -11.10 8.90 -1.28
C GLY A 145 -11.91 8.41 -0.07
N ILE A 146 -12.79 7.43 -0.30
CA ILE A 146 -13.65 6.86 0.74
C ILE A 146 -13.37 5.39 0.95
N GLY A 147 -13.38 4.98 2.21
CA GLY A 147 -13.17 3.61 2.65
C GLY A 147 -11.78 3.45 3.24
N GLU A 148 -11.29 2.23 3.21
CA GLU A 148 -10.01 1.85 3.80
C GLU A 148 -9.07 1.31 2.73
N PHE A 149 -7.77 1.34 3.01
CA PHE A 149 -6.82 0.54 2.26
C PHE A 149 -7.02 -0.92 2.63
N LYS A 150 -7.07 -1.79 1.62
CA LYS A 150 -7.13 -3.24 1.81
C LYS A 150 -5.93 -3.87 1.12
N GLN A 151 -5.03 -4.45 1.91
CA GLN A 151 -3.89 -5.17 1.37
C GLN A 151 -4.34 -6.44 0.64
N LEU A 152 -3.83 -6.63 -0.56
CA LEU A 152 -4.03 -7.84 -1.36
C LEU A 152 -2.87 -8.79 -1.10
N HIS A 153 -3.01 -9.61 -0.05
CA HIS A 153 -1.92 -10.50 0.40
C HIS A 153 -1.50 -11.53 -0.66
N SER A 154 -2.40 -11.98 -1.53
CA SER A 154 -2.08 -12.88 -2.65
C SER A 154 -1.07 -12.31 -3.64
N TYR A 155 -0.93 -10.99 -3.66
CA TYR A 155 -0.03 -10.24 -4.52
C TYR A 155 1.14 -9.63 -3.76
N THR A 156 1.20 -9.83 -2.43
CA THR A 156 2.33 -9.42 -1.61
C THR A 156 3.46 -10.43 -1.74
N ASN A 157 4.68 -9.96 -2.00
CA ASN A 157 5.83 -10.84 -2.20
C ASN A 157 7.09 -10.22 -1.60
N ILE A 158 7.97 -11.04 -1.04
CA ILE A 158 9.23 -10.61 -0.45
C ILE A 158 10.32 -11.54 -0.97
N LYS A 159 11.35 -10.97 -1.61
CA LYS A 159 12.40 -11.74 -2.29
C LYS A 159 13.76 -11.16 -1.98
N ALA A 160 14.70 -12.02 -1.61
CA ALA A 160 16.11 -11.66 -1.61
C ALA A 160 16.63 -11.66 -3.06
N LEU A 161 17.05 -10.49 -3.55
CA LEU A 161 17.74 -10.33 -4.82
C LEU A 161 19.24 -10.50 -4.59
N LYS A 162 19.77 -11.68 -4.94
CA LYS A 162 21.22 -11.94 -5.01
C LYS A 162 21.69 -11.51 -6.39
N LEU A 163 22.49 -10.45 -6.48
CA LEU A 163 23.09 -10.04 -7.75
C LEU A 163 24.17 -11.05 -8.16
N SER A 164 24.29 -11.31 -9.46
CA SER A 164 25.38 -12.15 -9.98
C SER A 164 26.74 -11.47 -9.78
N GLN A 165 27.84 -12.24 -9.70
CA GLN A 165 29.19 -11.70 -9.42
C GLN A 165 29.64 -10.61 -10.43
N GLU A 166 29.11 -10.60 -11.64
CA GLU A 166 29.41 -9.61 -12.68
C GLU A 166 28.68 -8.27 -12.44
N GLU A 167 27.54 -8.28 -11.76
CA GLU A 167 26.72 -7.09 -11.44
C GLU A 167 27.14 -6.38 -10.14
N VAL A 168 27.98 -7.02 -9.33
CA VAL A 168 28.42 -6.57 -8.00
C VAL A 168 29.43 -5.41 -8.05
N LYS A 169 30.06 -5.14 -9.21
CA LYS A 169 31.14 -4.14 -9.32
C LYS A 169 30.72 -2.70 -8.97
N ASP A 170 29.44 -2.34 -9.11
CA ASP A 170 28.91 -1.00 -8.80
C ASP A 170 27.64 -1.00 -7.93
N LYS A 171 27.12 -2.17 -7.54
CA LYS A 171 25.87 -2.31 -6.78
C LYS A 171 26.11 -3.15 -5.54
N MET A 172 25.64 -2.68 -4.37
CA MET A 172 25.66 -3.48 -3.14
C MET A 172 25.03 -4.87 -3.40
N PRO A 173 25.68 -5.95 -2.96
CA PRO A 173 25.50 -7.30 -3.54
C PRO A 173 24.12 -7.93 -3.28
N ASN A 174 23.36 -7.47 -2.29
CA ASN A 174 22.09 -8.07 -1.89
C ASN A 174 21.05 -6.97 -1.62
N TYR A 175 19.93 -7.00 -2.36
CA TYR A 175 18.75 -6.21 -2.05
C TYR A 175 17.63 -7.12 -1.57
N THR A 176 16.75 -6.63 -0.71
CA THR A 176 15.46 -7.28 -0.46
C THR A 176 14.38 -6.52 -1.20
N GLU A 177 13.72 -7.20 -2.14
CA GLU A 177 12.56 -6.70 -2.85
C GLU A 177 11.30 -6.99 -2.03
N TYR A 178 10.56 -5.94 -1.71
CA TYR A 178 9.22 -6.00 -1.12
C TYR A 178 8.22 -5.54 -2.17
N ILE A 179 7.18 -6.33 -2.39
CA ILE A 179 6.06 -5.97 -3.23
C ILE A 179 4.80 -5.97 -2.38
N PHE A 180 4.12 -4.84 -2.33
CA PHE A 180 2.81 -4.70 -1.69
C PHE A 180 1.80 -4.25 -2.73
N ALA A 181 0.58 -4.81 -2.67
CA ALA A 181 -0.53 -4.39 -3.50
C ALA A 181 -1.72 -4.04 -2.61
N PHE A 182 -2.36 -2.92 -2.91
CA PHE A 182 -3.51 -2.42 -2.16
C PHE A 182 -4.67 -2.12 -3.08
N MET A 183 -5.86 -2.58 -2.68
CA MET A 183 -7.08 -1.88 -3.06
C MET A 183 -7.14 -0.60 -2.23
N THR A 184 -7.28 0.53 -2.91
CA THR A 184 -7.33 1.84 -2.26
C THR A 184 -8.78 2.27 -1.99
N PRO A 185 -8.97 3.29 -1.15
CA PRO A 185 -10.23 4.01 -1.04
C PRO A 185 -10.77 4.47 -2.40
N TYR A 186 -12.10 4.45 -2.57
CA TYR A 186 -12.76 4.85 -3.80
C TYR A 186 -12.41 6.29 -4.18
N LYS A 187 -12.01 6.51 -5.44
CA LYS A 187 -11.60 7.81 -6.01
C LYS A 187 -10.41 8.47 -5.29
N ALA A 188 -9.56 7.72 -4.59
CA ALA A 188 -8.35 8.27 -4.00
C ALA A 188 -7.44 8.93 -5.06
N LYS A 189 -7.11 10.20 -4.85
CA LYS A 189 -6.13 10.97 -5.64
C LYS A 189 -4.84 11.16 -4.86
N LYS A 190 -4.94 11.34 -3.55
CA LYS A 190 -3.85 11.46 -2.59
C LYS A 190 -3.79 10.21 -1.72
N ILE A 191 -2.59 9.84 -1.33
CA ILE A 191 -2.32 8.73 -0.41
C ILE A 191 -1.55 9.31 0.76
N LYS A 192 -2.11 9.17 1.96
CA LYS A 192 -1.41 9.49 3.19
C LYS A 192 -0.48 8.32 3.53
N PHE A 193 0.81 8.57 3.42
CA PHE A 193 1.84 7.56 3.64
C PHE A 193 2.76 8.03 4.77
N GLU A 194 2.72 7.33 5.89
CA GLU A 194 3.45 7.68 7.11
C GLU A 194 4.49 6.62 7.46
N PHE A 195 5.49 7.04 8.23
CA PHE A 195 6.56 6.20 8.73
C PHE A 195 6.47 6.15 10.24
N ALA A 196 6.43 4.93 10.77
CA ALA A 196 6.51 4.73 12.21
C ALA A 196 7.93 5.08 12.70
N LEU A 197 8.03 5.79 13.81
CA LEU A 197 9.29 6.18 14.43
C LEU A 197 9.36 5.69 15.87
N GLY A 198 10.54 5.19 16.27
CA GLY A 198 10.75 4.70 17.63
C GLY A 198 9.66 3.70 18.01
N ILE A 199 9.13 3.82 19.22
CA ILE A 199 7.97 3.04 19.64
C ILE A 199 6.72 3.67 19.03
N ASP A 200 6.04 2.95 18.15
CA ASP A 200 4.87 3.50 17.47
C ASP A 200 3.67 3.63 18.41
N GLU A 201 3.37 4.87 18.81
CA GLU A 201 2.23 5.18 19.68
C GLU A 201 0.88 5.18 18.94
N CYS A 202 0.87 5.32 17.60
CA CYS A 202 -0.37 5.25 16.82
C CYS A 202 -1.10 3.91 17.00
N ILE A 203 -0.39 2.87 17.43
CA ILE A 203 -0.91 1.51 17.62
C ILE A 203 -1.21 1.23 19.11
N ARG A 204 -0.76 2.09 20.04
CA ARG A 204 -0.81 1.83 21.49
C ARG A 204 -2.14 2.16 22.17
N LYS A 205 -3.23 2.32 21.42
CA LYS A 205 -4.57 2.42 22.01
C LYS A 205 -5.45 1.31 21.48
N GLU A 206 -6.21 0.72 22.38
CA GLU A 206 -7.37 -0.15 22.12
C GLU A 206 -8.51 0.60 21.39
N ASP A 207 -8.19 1.58 20.54
CA ASP A 207 -9.14 2.27 19.69
C ASP A 207 -9.27 1.47 18.39
N GLU A 208 -10.10 0.41 18.42
CA GLU A 208 -10.47 -0.37 17.22
C GLU A 208 -10.92 0.52 16.04
N LYS A 209 -11.37 1.75 16.33
CA LYS A 209 -11.74 2.77 15.33
C LYS A 209 -10.55 3.34 14.56
N GLU A 210 -9.37 3.46 15.18
CA GLU A 210 -8.15 3.92 14.50
C GLU A 210 -7.50 2.78 13.68
N LYS A 211 -7.66 1.52 14.10
CA LYS A 211 -7.14 0.37 13.35
C LYS A 211 -7.80 0.21 11.97
N LYS A 212 -9.09 0.52 11.82
CA LYS A 212 -9.78 0.41 10.52
C LYS A 212 -9.26 1.41 9.46
N ARG A 213 -8.64 2.54 9.86
CA ARG A 213 -8.12 3.55 8.90
C ARG A 213 -6.66 3.36 8.51
N VAL A 214 -5.90 2.57 9.26
CA VAL A 214 -4.45 2.39 9.06
C VAL A 214 -4.19 1.02 8.44
N SER A 215 -3.62 1.00 7.23
CA SER A 215 -3.01 -0.21 6.66
C SER A 215 -1.52 -0.23 6.98
N GLU A 216 -1.04 -1.30 7.60
CA GLU A 216 0.34 -1.43 8.03
C GLU A 216 1.17 -2.27 7.06
N ILE A 217 2.39 -1.84 6.79
CA ILE A 217 3.40 -2.67 6.11
C ILE A 217 4.68 -2.70 6.92
N VAL A 218 5.34 -3.85 6.97
CA VAL A 218 6.59 -4.05 7.71
C VAL A 218 7.72 -4.34 6.73
N VAL A 219 8.80 -3.59 6.85
CA VAL A 219 10.04 -3.78 6.09
C VAL A 219 11.18 -4.00 7.08
N VAL A 220 11.94 -5.07 6.87
CA VAL A 220 13.06 -5.46 7.74
C VAL A 220 14.36 -5.18 7.01
N ASN A 221 15.24 -4.39 7.62
CA ASN A 221 16.55 -4.08 7.05
C ASN A 221 17.40 -5.35 6.97
N GLY A 222 18.02 -5.60 5.81
CA GLY A 222 18.70 -6.87 5.55
C GLY A 222 17.78 -8.01 5.11
N GLY A 223 16.46 -7.78 5.05
CA GLY A 223 15.47 -8.78 4.65
C GLY A 223 15.10 -9.78 5.75
N PHE A 224 14.34 -10.79 5.35
CA PHE A 224 14.14 -11.98 6.18
C PHE A 224 15.19 -12.99 5.75
N ASP A 225 16.07 -13.44 6.65
CA ASP A 225 16.79 -14.70 6.43
C ASP A 225 15.74 -15.79 6.26
N VAL A 226 15.49 -16.17 5.01
CA VAL A 226 14.57 -17.24 4.61
C VAL A 226 15.36 -18.53 4.49
N ASP A 227 15.80 -19.04 5.64
CA ASP A 227 16.00 -20.47 5.85
C ASP A 227 14.82 -20.96 6.70
N TRP A 228 13.74 -21.41 6.05
CA TRP A 228 12.64 -22.17 6.65
C TRP A 228 12.38 -23.41 5.80
#